data_AF-A0A2P6VAJ9-F1
#
_entry.id   AF-A0A2P6VAJ9-F1
#
_cell.length_a   1.000
_cell.length_b   1.000
_cell.length_c   1.000
_cell.angle_alpha   90.00
_cell.angle_beta   90.00
_cell.angle_gamma   90.00
#
_symmetry.space_group_name_H-M   'P 1'
#
loop_
_entity.id
_entity.type
_entity.pdbx_description
1 polymer ?
#
loop_
_entity_poly.entity_id
_entity_poly.type
_entity_poly.pdbx_seq_one_letter_code
_entity_poly.pdbx_strand_id
1 'polypeptide(L)'
;MAAVVGQAGHFRAEKHAEELTRAAASLLLYSGVLKGKAAQSFLGVLQLLQKGNPLALVQSYGELYRSLAADEAPSWGDHLLNEVIRGTESPLARAAATGKPTAHLRAAAGHDLDLLQQLAVLEHTLATWVKDSAYGTTDRWLEAASCVAAVVGGGGGDSDGGSGAAGGAADPVLEALLSGQGPPAGLLAPLSEARRAALRAELAGKWRWSEGLELLERYHAAHGYGLVGSHRVLTWSGKLQAQDALTGVHELDEELLPVPRDDPALKGVLQALAEFVEADPRSGRRPHHIAILKFPSATRWLLAVWALQVGVVQEVAEELRPQAEGLRVVVLPSSQLGSLPELAWSLSQHPRARWVVLANGLSSLSAQGVADLAAMMSGYDGFSWPSNALLVGGFSDAVPEELKGTFR
;
A
#
# COMPACT_ATOMS: atom_id res chain seq x y z
N MET A 1 -24.99 42.64 -18.27
CA MET A 1 -24.08 42.45 -17.12
C MET A 1 -23.64 40.99 -16.93
N ALA A 2 -24.53 39.99 -17.00
CA ALA A 2 -24.15 38.56 -16.83
C ALA A 2 -23.04 38.06 -17.80
N ALA A 3 -23.08 38.46 -19.07
CA ALA A 3 -22.06 38.05 -20.06
C ALA A 3 -20.65 38.59 -19.80
N VAL A 4 -20.53 39.78 -19.18
CA VAL A 4 -19.24 40.41 -18.87
C VAL A 4 -18.61 39.79 -17.61
N VAL A 5 -19.44 39.38 -16.65
CA VAL A 5 -18.99 38.67 -15.44
C VAL A 5 -18.47 37.27 -15.79
N GLY A 6 -19.12 36.56 -16.73
CA GLY A 6 -18.66 35.25 -17.20
C GLY A 6 -17.30 35.29 -17.92
N GLN A 7 -17.03 36.33 -18.73
CA GLN A 7 -15.74 36.46 -19.43
C GLN A 7 -14.55 36.69 -18.48
N ALA A 8 -14.74 37.44 -17.39
CA ALA A 8 -13.69 37.67 -16.40
C ALA A 8 -13.37 36.40 -15.58
N GLY A 9 -14.38 35.60 -15.26
CA GLY A 9 -14.21 34.29 -14.61
C GLY A 9 -13.43 33.30 -15.48
N HIS A 10 -13.82 33.19 -16.76
CA HIS A 10 -13.15 32.32 -17.74
C HIS A 10 -11.66 32.62 -17.87
N PHE A 11 -11.28 33.89 -18.09
CA PHE A 11 -9.87 34.27 -18.25
C PHE A 11 -9.02 33.94 -17.03
N ARG A 12 -9.60 34.08 -15.82
CA ARG A 12 -8.93 33.70 -14.58
C ARG A 12 -8.74 32.18 -14.49
N ALA A 13 -9.77 31.40 -14.82
CA ALA A 13 -9.71 29.93 -14.81
C ALA A 13 -8.67 29.38 -15.80
N GLU A 14 -8.64 29.92 -17.03
CA GLU A 14 -7.65 29.56 -18.06
C GLU A 14 -6.21 29.77 -17.56
N LYS A 15 -5.91 30.95 -17.02
CA LYS A 15 -4.57 31.26 -16.49
C LYS A 15 -4.16 30.33 -15.34
N HIS A 16 -5.06 30.07 -14.39
CA HIS A 16 -4.78 29.14 -13.29
C HIS A 16 -4.55 27.72 -13.82
N ALA A 17 -5.34 27.27 -14.78
CA ALA A 17 -5.18 25.95 -15.39
C ALA A 17 -3.84 25.81 -16.13
N GLU A 18 -3.35 26.86 -16.79
CA GLU A 18 -2.00 26.88 -17.39
C GLU A 18 -0.89 26.77 -16.33
N GLU A 19 -1.00 27.53 -15.24
CA GLU A 19 -0.04 27.52 -14.13
C GLU A 19 0.03 26.13 -13.46
N LEU A 20 -1.13 25.54 -13.17
CA LEU A 20 -1.24 24.19 -12.60
C LEU A 20 -0.70 23.12 -13.57
N THR A 21 -0.98 23.24 -14.87
CA THR A 21 -0.43 22.29 -15.87
C THR A 21 1.09 22.34 -15.90
N ARG A 22 1.67 23.55 -15.80
CA ARG A 22 3.12 23.73 -15.71
C ARG A 22 3.68 23.12 -14.43
N ALA A 23 3.01 23.32 -13.29
CA ALA A 23 3.40 22.74 -12.00
C ALA A 23 3.43 21.21 -12.05
N ALA A 24 2.37 20.59 -12.62
CA ALA A 24 2.29 19.15 -12.82
C ALA A 24 3.44 18.61 -13.69
N ALA A 25 3.78 19.31 -14.78
CA ALA A 25 4.87 18.94 -15.67
C ALA A 25 6.26 19.11 -15.05
N SER A 26 6.41 19.95 -14.02
CA SER A 26 7.69 20.19 -13.33
C SER A 26 7.98 19.26 -12.16
N LEU A 27 7.06 18.35 -11.81
CA LEU A 27 7.30 17.37 -10.75
C LEU A 27 8.49 16.45 -11.09
N LEU A 28 9.39 16.28 -10.12
CA LEU A 28 10.63 15.52 -10.27
C LEU A 28 10.48 14.07 -9.78
N LEU A 29 10.18 13.90 -8.50
CA LEU A 29 10.09 12.62 -7.79
C LEU A 29 8.66 12.09 -7.70
N TYR A 30 7.68 12.98 -7.59
CA TYR A 30 6.27 12.61 -7.41
C TYR A 30 5.44 12.69 -8.70
N SER A 31 6.08 12.69 -9.88
CA SER A 31 5.36 12.61 -11.17
C SER A 31 4.49 11.34 -11.28
N GLY A 32 4.85 10.26 -10.57
CA GLY A 32 4.06 9.03 -10.46
C GLY A 32 2.67 9.23 -9.84
N VAL A 33 2.50 10.20 -8.93
CA VAL A 33 1.22 10.55 -8.30
C VAL A 33 0.18 10.92 -9.37
N LEU A 34 0.62 11.47 -10.49
CA LEU A 34 -0.27 11.91 -11.56
C LEU A 34 -0.60 10.84 -12.61
N LYS A 35 -0.14 9.59 -12.46
CA LYS A 35 -0.39 8.51 -13.44
C LYS A 35 -1.76 7.83 -13.26
N GLY A 36 -2.37 7.96 -12.09
CA GLY A 36 -3.66 7.34 -11.77
C GLY A 36 -4.81 7.90 -12.62
N LYS A 37 -5.90 7.13 -12.73
CA LYS A 37 -7.06 7.52 -13.54
C LYS A 37 -7.66 8.85 -13.09
N ALA A 38 -7.85 9.04 -11.78
CA ALA A 38 -8.35 10.31 -11.24
C ALA A 38 -7.44 11.49 -11.62
N ALA A 39 -6.12 11.33 -11.45
CA ALA A 39 -5.17 12.37 -11.81
C ALA A 39 -5.12 12.68 -13.31
N GLN A 40 -5.23 11.67 -14.17
CA GLN A 40 -5.32 11.88 -15.61
C GLN A 40 -6.61 12.61 -16.01
N SER A 41 -7.74 12.28 -15.38
CA SER A 41 -8.99 13.04 -15.58
C SER A 41 -8.85 14.49 -15.08
N PHE A 42 -8.20 14.73 -13.94
CA PHE A 42 -7.90 16.09 -13.46
C PHE A 42 -7.05 16.89 -14.46
N LEU A 43 -5.96 16.31 -14.96
CA LEU A 43 -5.13 16.94 -15.98
C LEU A 43 -5.91 17.21 -17.28
N GLY A 44 -6.83 16.32 -17.65
CA GLY A 44 -7.75 16.51 -18.77
C GLY A 44 -8.66 17.74 -18.57
N VAL A 45 -9.20 17.93 -17.36
CA VAL A 45 -9.97 19.13 -17.01
C VAL A 45 -9.10 20.39 -17.16
N LEU A 46 -7.87 20.40 -16.63
CA LEU A 46 -6.97 21.55 -16.75
C LEU A 46 -6.65 21.88 -18.22
N GLN A 47 -6.41 20.88 -19.06
CA GLN A 47 -6.16 21.10 -20.49
C GLN A 47 -7.39 21.68 -21.21
N LEU A 48 -8.58 21.17 -20.90
CA LEU A 48 -9.83 21.63 -21.50
C LEU A 48 -10.25 23.03 -21.00
N LEU A 49 -9.87 23.42 -19.79
CA LEU A 49 -10.03 24.79 -19.29
C LEU A 49 -9.16 25.79 -20.04
N GLN A 50 -8.02 25.36 -20.58
CA GLN A 50 -7.16 26.25 -21.37
C GLN A 50 -7.78 26.51 -22.75
N LYS A 51 -8.00 25.43 -23.51
CA LYS A 51 -8.52 25.50 -24.88
C LYS A 51 -9.32 24.24 -25.18
N GLY A 52 -10.60 24.24 -24.84
CA GLY A 52 -11.43 23.04 -24.92
C GLY A 52 -12.86 23.28 -25.36
N ASN A 53 -13.52 22.19 -25.74
CA ASN A 53 -14.95 22.16 -25.98
C ASN A 53 -15.69 22.14 -24.63
N PRO A 54 -16.65 23.06 -24.37
CA PRO A 54 -17.48 23.08 -23.17
C PRO A 54 -18.09 21.74 -22.77
N LEU A 55 -18.57 20.95 -23.73
CA LEU A 55 -19.18 19.65 -23.46
C LEU A 55 -18.14 18.63 -23.00
N ALA A 56 -16.97 18.61 -23.66
CA ALA A 56 -15.88 17.73 -23.27
C ALA A 56 -15.34 18.08 -21.87
N LEU A 57 -15.34 19.37 -21.51
CA LEU A 57 -14.93 19.84 -20.19
C LEU A 57 -15.82 19.27 -19.08
N VAL A 58 -17.15 19.35 -19.25
CA VAL A 58 -18.11 18.77 -18.28
C VAL A 58 -17.98 17.25 -18.20
N GLN A 59 -17.76 16.57 -19.34
CA GLN A 59 -17.54 15.12 -19.38
C GLN A 59 -16.26 14.71 -18.62
N SER A 60 -15.16 15.42 -18.87
CA SER A 60 -13.88 15.18 -18.21
C SER A 60 -13.97 15.42 -16.69
N TYR A 61 -14.70 16.45 -16.25
CA TYR A 61 -14.99 16.64 -14.82
C TYR A 61 -15.81 15.49 -14.23
N GLY A 62 -16.83 14.99 -14.96
CA GLY A 62 -17.60 13.83 -14.55
C GLY A 62 -16.78 12.53 -14.47
N GLU A 63 -15.73 12.39 -15.27
CA GLU A 63 -14.76 11.29 -15.16
C GLU A 63 -13.87 11.41 -13.93
N LEU A 64 -13.39 12.62 -13.62
CA LEU A 64 -12.66 12.90 -12.39
C LEU A 64 -13.52 12.54 -11.17
N TYR A 65 -14.74 13.05 -11.11
CA TYR A 65 -15.67 12.79 -10.01
C TYR A 65 -15.91 11.30 -9.80
N ARG A 66 -16.21 10.54 -10.87
CA ARG A 66 -16.41 9.08 -10.78
C ARG A 66 -15.15 8.34 -10.34
N SER A 67 -13.97 8.80 -10.75
CA SER A 67 -12.71 8.18 -10.38
C SER A 67 -12.38 8.43 -8.90
N LEU A 68 -12.62 9.65 -8.39
CA LEU A 68 -12.48 9.95 -6.96
C LEU A 68 -13.43 9.10 -6.09
N ALA A 69 -14.68 8.95 -6.52
CA ALA A 69 -15.65 8.12 -5.83
C ALA A 69 -15.26 6.62 -5.85
N ALA A 70 -14.69 6.14 -6.95
CA ALA A 70 -14.22 4.75 -7.06
C ALA A 70 -12.98 4.47 -6.20
N ASP A 71 -12.12 5.48 -6.01
CA ASP A 71 -10.92 5.39 -5.18
C ASP A 71 -11.21 5.64 -3.69
N GLU A 72 -12.48 5.85 -3.31
CA GLU A 72 -12.95 6.17 -1.95
C GLU A 72 -12.21 7.38 -1.33
N ALA A 73 -11.74 8.30 -2.17
CA ALA A 73 -11.03 9.49 -1.73
C ALA A 73 -12.05 10.59 -1.35
N PRO A 74 -12.02 11.14 -0.11
CA PRO A 74 -12.97 12.19 0.28
C PRO A 74 -12.81 13.48 -0.51
N SER A 75 -11.61 13.73 -1.04
CA SER A 75 -11.29 14.88 -1.88
C SER A 75 -10.13 14.57 -2.85
N TRP A 76 -9.94 15.41 -3.85
CA TRP A 76 -8.79 15.42 -4.74
C TRP A 76 -7.48 15.66 -3.97
N GLY A 77 -7.49 16.56 -2.98
CA GLY A 77 -6.34 16.77 -2.10
C GLY A 77 -5.98 15.50 -1.32
N ASP A 78 -6.99 14.79 -0.80
CA ASP A 78 -6.78 13.51 -0.11
C ASP A 78 -6.30 12.40 -1.04
N HIS A 79 -6.75 12.39 -2.29
CA HIS A 79 -6.24 11.47 -3.31
C HIS A 79 -4.75 11.71 -3.57
N LEU A 80 -4.33 12.97 -3.75
CA LEU A 80 -2.91 13.32 -3.93
C LEU A 80 -2.07 12.91 -2.71
N LEU A 81 -2.52 13.23 -1.50
CA LEU A 81 -1.82 12.85 -0.27
C LEU A 81 -1.77 11.33 -0.08
N ASN A 82 -2.83 10.59 -0.44
CA ASN A 82 -2.83 9.14 -0.44
C ASN A 82 -1.73 8.57 -1.34
N GLU A 83 -1.57 9.08 -2.55
CA GLU A 83 -0.52 8.63 -3.47
C GLU A 83 0.89 9.01 -2.98
N VAL A 84 1.05 10.18 -2.38
CA VAL A 84 2.31 10.61 -1.75
C VAL A 84 2.67 9.67 -0.59
N ILE A 85 1.73 9.39 0.32
CA ILE A 85 1.91 8.47 1.43
C ILE A 85 2.19 7.06 0.90
N ARG A 86 1.45 6.59 -0.11
CA ARG A 86 1.72 5.31 -0.76
C ARG A 86 3.14 5.27 -1.31
N GLY A 87 3.65 6.38 -1.84
CA GLY A 87 5.04 6.49 -2.29
C GLY A 87 5.33 5.59 -3.50
N THR A 88 4.32 5.30 -4.31
CA THR A 88 4.45 4.49 -5.53
C THR A 88 5.49 5.13 -6.45
N GLU A 89 6.52 4.37 -6.82
CA GLU A 89 7.64 4.83 -7.66
C GLU A 89 8.48 6.00 -7.11
N SER A 90 8.22 6.50 -5.89
CA SER A 90 8.98 7.61 -5.31
C SER A 90 10.42 7.19 -4.95
N PRO A 91 11.46 7.81 -5.54
CA PRO A 91 12.84 7.53 -5.18
C PRO A 91 13.16 7.89 -3.73
N LEU A 92 12.52 8.93 -3.19
CA LEU A 92 12.65 9.28 -1.77
C LEU A 92 12.06 8.17 -0.89
N ALA A 93 10.85 7.69 -1.19
CA ALA A 93 10.20 6.66 -0.40
C ALA A 93 11.03 5.38 -0.34
N ARG A 94 11.63 4.99 -1.47
CA ARG A 94 12.57 3.87 -1.55
C ARG A 94 13.84 4.12 -0.73
N ALA A 95 14.42 5.32 -0.82
CA ALA A 95 15.62 5.68 -0.08
C ALA A 95 15.36 5.72 1.44
N ALA A 96 14.20 6.23 1.86
CA ALA A 96 13.76 6.24 3.25
C ALA A 96 13.53 4.82 3.78
N ALA A 97 12.82 3.98 3.03
CA ALA A 97 12.60 2.57 3.37
C ALA A 97 13.90 1.75 3.47
N THR A 98 14.98 2.17 2.80
CA THR A 98 16.30 1.54 2.89
C THR A 98 17.24 2.24 3.89
N GLY A 99 16.78 3.31 4.56
CA GLY A 99 17.54 4.07 5.54
C GLY A 99 18.64 4.96 4.96
N LYS A 100 18.56 5.31 3.67
CA LYS A 100 19.58 6.10 2.96
C LYS A 100 19.00 7.31 2.16
N PRO A 101 18.07 8.11 2.69
CA PRO A 101 17.62 9.33 2.01
C PRO A 101 18.77 10.35 1.88
N THR A 102 18.96 10.87 0.67
CA THR A 102 20.01 11.86 0.35
C THR A 102 19.46 13.28 0.37
N ALA A 103 20.31 14.28 0.62
CA ALA A 103 19.89 15.69 0.67
C ALA A 103 19.24 16.18 -0.64
N HIS A 104 19.71 15.72 -1.80
CA HIS A 104 19.12 16.10 -3.09
C HIS A 104 17.71 15.51 -3.28
N LEU A 105 17.46 14.28 -2.81
CA LEU A 105 16.11 13.70 -2.84
C LEU A 105 15.17 14.47 -1.93
N ARG A 106 15.64 14.90 -0.74
CA ARG A 106 14.85 15.73 0.17
C ARG A 106 14.46 17.06 -0.46
N ALA A 107 15.41 17.74 -1.07
CA ALA A 107 15.16 19.03 -1.72
C ALA A 107 14.15 18.90 -2.87
N ALA A 108 14.31 17.90 -3.73
CA ALA A 108 13.39 17.64 -4.83
C ALA A 108 11.99 17.23 -4.32
N ALA A 109 11.91 16.39 -3.29
CA ALA A 109 10.64 16.00 -2.68
C ALA A 109 9.93 17.19 -2.02
N GLY A 110 10.65 18.05 -1.30
CA GLY A 110 10.08 19.26 -0.72
C GLY A 110 9.51 20.19 -1.79
N HIS A 111 10.25 20.41 -2.88
CA HIS A 111 9.75 21.19 -4.01
C HIS A 111 8.46 20.59 -4.61
N ASP A 112 8.47 19.30 -4.91
CA ASP A 112 7.30 18.62 -5.47
C ASP A 112 6.09 18.62 -4.52
N LEU A 113 6.29 18.47 -3.21
CA LEU A 113 5.20 18.50 -2.23
C LEU A 113 4.49 19.86 -2.23
N ASP A 114 5.24 20.95 -2.36
CA ASP A 114 4.64 22.29 -2.46
C ASP A 114 3.89 22.49 -3.78
N LEU A 115 4.37 21.89 -4.89
CA LEU A 115 3.66 21.90 -6.17
C LEU A 115 2.40 21.05 -6.12
N LEU A 116 2.44 19.88 -5.49
CA LEU A 116 1.26 19.04 -5.28
C LEU A 116 0.22 19.73 -4.40
N GLN A 117 0.66 20.48 -3.39
CA GLN A 117 -0.24 21.31 -2.60
C GLN A 117 -0.93 22.39 -3.44
N GLN A 118 -0.23 23.00 -4.39
CA GLN A 118 -0.84 23.94 -5.36
C GLN A 118 -1.84 23.23 -6.29
N LEU A 119 -1.54 21.98 -6.67
CA LEU A 119 -2.42 21.14 -7.48
C LEU A 119 -3.66 20.66 -6.71
N ALA A 120 -3.65 20.67 -5.37
CA ALA A 120 -4.76 20.30 -4.51
C ALA A 120 -5.88 21.36 -4.49
N VAL A 121 -6.40 21.71 -5.68
CA VAL A 121 -7.51 22.65 -5.86
C VAL A 121 -8.79 22.04 -5.27
N LEU A 122 -9.52 22.85 -4.50
CA LEU A 122 -10.82 22.46 -3.95
C LEU A 122 -11.83 22.16 -5.07
N GLU A 123 -12.68 21.16 -4.87
CA GLU A 123 -13.62 20.70 -5.89
C GLU A 123 -14.65 21.77 -6.22
N HIS A 124 -15.11 22.51 -5.22
CA HIS A 124 -15.96 23.68 -5.43
C HIS A 124 -15.29 24.71 -6.38
N THR A 125 -13.99 24.96 -6.20
CA THR A 125 -13.25 25.90 -7.05
C THR A 125 -13.15 25.37 -8.48
N LEU A 126 -12.79 24.09 -8.64
CA LEU A 126 -12.69 23.46 -9.95
C LEU A 126 -14.06 23.38 -10.66
N ALA A 127 -15.12 23.04 -9.95
CA ALA A 127 -16.49 23.02 -10.47
C ALA A 127 -16.96 24.42 -10.88
N THR A 128 -16.60 25.46 -10.12
CA THR A 128 -16.88 26.85 -10.50
C THR A 128 -16.17 27.21 -11.80
N TRP A 129 -14.90 26.84 -11.97
CA TRP A 129 -14.18 27.06 -13.24
C TRP A 129 -14.84 26.34 -14.41
N VAL A 130 -15.28 25.10 -14.21
CA VAL A 130 -16.00 24.34 -15.23
C VAL A 130 -17.33 25.00 -15.60
N LYS A 131 -18.11 25.44 -14.61
CA LYS A 131 -19.39 26.12 -14.84
C LYS A 131 -19.22 27.43 -15.59
N ASP A 132 -18.23 28.23 -15.20
CA ASP A 132 -17.97 29.54 -15.81
C ASP A 132 -17.49 29.39 -17.26
N SER A 133 -16.80 28.29 -17.58
CA SER A 133 -16.30 27.99 -18.92
C SER A 133 -17.26 27.18 -19.79
N ALA A 134 -18.17 26.41 -19.20
CA ALA A 134 -19.13 25.58 -19.93
C ALA A 134 -20.53 26.20 -19.98
N TYR A 135 -20.95 26.64 -21.16
CA TYR A 135 -22.32 27.15 -21.34
C TYR A 135 -23.36 26.05 -21.06
N GLY A 136 -24.39 26.40 -20.27
CA GLY A 136 -25.55 25.53 -20.03
C GLY A 136 -25.52 24.72 -18.74
N THR A 137 -24.44 24.78 -17.95
CA THR A 137 -24.45 24.23 -16.58
C THR A 137 -25.25 25.14 -15.63
N THR A 138 -26.06 24.52 -14.76
CA THR A 138 -26.92 25.23 -13.80
C THR A 138 -26.28 25.31 -12.42
N ASP A 139 -26.80 26.15 -11.52
CA ASP A 139 -26.37 26.19 -10.12
C ASP A 139 -26.56 24.84 -9.42
N ARG A 140 -27.63 24.12 -9.76
CA ARG A 140 -27.87 22.75 -9.27
C ARG A 140 -26.77 21.77 -9.70
N TRP A 141 -26.21 21.94 -10.90
CA TRP A 141 -25.06 21.15 -11.33
C TRP A 141 -23.84 21.48 -10.48
N LEU A 142 -23.58 22.76 -10.20
CA LEU A 142 -22.47 23.20 -9.36
C LEU A 142 -22.58 22.62 -7.94
N GLU A 143 -23.76 22.67 -7.33
CA GLU A 143 -24.03 22.08 -6.02
C GLU A 143 -23.72 20.58 -6.01
N ALA A 144 -24.21 19.83 -7.01
CA ALA A 144 -23.95 18.40 -7.11
C ALA A 144 -22.47 18.08 -7.40
N ALA A 145 -21.82 18.88 -8.25
CA ALA A 145 -20.43 18.70 -8.67
C ALA A 145 -19.42 19.06 -7.58
N SER A 146 -19.77 19.99 -6.69
CA SER A 146 -18.89 20.45 -5.59
C SER A 146 -18.89 19.49 -4.40
N CYS A 147 -19.90 18.64 -4.28
CA CYS A 147 -19.99 17.62 -3.24
C CYS A 147 -19.29 16.35 -3.71
N VAL A 148 -18.01 16.15 -3.41
CA VAL A 148 -17.44 14.78 -3.50
C VAL A 148 -18.15 13.93 -2.47
N ALA A 149 -18.49 12.69 -2.83
CA ALA A 149 -19.20 11.76 -1.97
C ALA A 149 -18.50 11.69 -0.61
N ALA A 150 -19.09 12.30 0.42
CA ALA A 150 -18.81 11.94 1.79
C ALA A 150 -19.03 10.43 1.85
N VAL A 151 -18.01 9.69 2.27
CA VAL A 151 -18.12 8.25 2.50
C VAL A 151 -19.32 8.06 3.43
N VAL A 152 -20.45 7.63 2.86
CA VAL A 152 -21.59 7.16 3.64
C VAL A 152 -21.07 5.88 4.26
N GLY A 153 -20.58 5.98 5.49
CA GLY A 153 -20.03 4.85 6.24
C GLY A 153 -21.08 3.76 6.32
N GLY A 154 -20.95 2.77 5.45
CA GLY A 154 -21.62 1.48 5.53
C GLY A 154 -20.99 0.69 6.65
N GLY A 155 -21.26 1.09 7.90
CA GLY A 155 -20.94 0.37 9.11
C GLY A 155 -22.21 0.19 9.92
N GLY A 156 -23.15 -0.60 9.38
CA GLY A 156 -24.31 -1.09 10.11
C GLY A 156 -23.85 -2.15 11.11
N GLY A 157 -23.26 -1.71 12.22
CA GLY A 157 -22.97 -2.50 13.40
C GLY A 157 -23.29 -1.64 14.61
N ASP A 158 -24.39 -1.98 15.29
CA ASP A 158 -24.84 -1.34 16.52
C ASP A 158 -23.66 -1.21 17.50
N SER A 159 -23.14 0.01 17.61
CA SER A 159 -22.30 0.42 18.73
C SER A 159 -22.95 1.66 19.34
N ASP A 160 -23.37 1.43 20.58
CA ASP A 160 -24.19 2.28 21.41
C ASP A 160 -23.51 3.63 21.70
N GLY A 161 -24.35 4.63 21.97
CA GLY A 161 -24.05 6.06 22.07
C GLY A 161 -22.74 6.46 22.76
N GLY A 162 -21.94 7.28 22.06
CA GLY A 162 -20.71 7.87 22.59
C GLY A 162 -20.22 9.11 21.84
N SER A 163 -21.11 10.02 21.45
CA SER A 163 -20.76 11.34 20.91
C SER A 163 -20.20 12.23 22.03
N GLY A 164 -18.95 11.99 22.41
CA GLY A 164 -18.14 12.89 23.22
C GLY A 164 -17.09 13.57 22.35
N ALA A 165 -17.19 14.89 22.21
CA ALA A 165 -16.07 15.74 21.80
C ALA A 165 -14.98 15.66 22.89
N ALA A 166 -14.19 14.60 22.86
CA ALA A 166 -13.08 14.38 23.77
C ALA A 166 -11.82 15.00 23.16
N GLY A 167 -11.09 15.80 23.97
CA GLY A 167 -9.73 16.22 23.63
C GLY A 167 -8.91 14.99 23.27
N GLY A 168 -8.65 14.85 21.97
CA GLY A 168 -8.05 13.65 21.40
C GLY A 168 -6.63 13.52 21.91
N ALA A 169 -6.39 12.46 22.69
CA ALA A 169 -5.03 11.95 22.84
C ALA A 169 -4.47 11.76 21.42
N ALA A 170 -3.31 12.35 21.15
CA ALA A 170 -2.69 12.24 19.84
C ALA A 170 -2.52 10.76 19.49
N ASP A 171 -2.77 10.40 18.22
CA ASP A 171 -2.64 9.02 17.75
C ASP A 171 -1.24 8.52 18.13
N PRO A 172 -1.11 7.44 18.94
CA PRO A 172 0.18 6.98 19.45
C PRO A 172 1.15 6.62 18.32
N VAL A 173 0.66 6.27 17.14
CA VAL A 173 1.50 6.02 15.97
C VAL A 173 2.06 7.32 15.41
N LEU A 174 1.25 8.37 15.34
CA LEU A 174 1.71 9.68 14.89
C LEU A 174 2.70 10.26 15.90
N GLU A 175 2.43 10.12 17.21
CA GLU A 175 3.40 10.48 18.25
C GLU A 175 4.70 9.70 18.12
N ALA A 176 4.65 8.39 17.89
CA ALA A 176 5.84 7.58 17.68
C ALA A 176 6.64 8.05 16.45
N LEU A 177 5.96 8.32 15.33
CA LEU A 177 6.59 8.88 14.13
C LEU A 177 7.17 10.27 14.38
N LEU A 178 6.56 11.10 15.22
CA LEU A 178 7.04 12.46 15.54
C LEU A 178 8.13 12.48 16.63
N SER A 179 8.17 11.49 17.52
CA SER A 179 9.05 11.41 18.69
C SER A 179 10.57 11.39 18.40
N GLY A 180 10.96 11.22 17.13
CA GLY A 180 12.37 11.26 16.71
C GLY A 180 13.12 9.95 16.94
N GLN A 181 12.44 8.87 17.29
CA GLN A 181 13.06 7.55 17.31
C GLN A 181 13.53 7.15 15.91
N GLY A 182 14.72 6.53 15.85
CA GLY A 182 15.27 6.00 14.61
C GLY A 182 14.36 4.92 14.00
N PRO A 183 14.47 4.66 12.69
CA PRO A 183 13.63 3.68 12.04
C PRO A 183 13.84 2.28 12.63
N PRO A 184 12.77 1.46 12.75
CA PRO A 184 12.86 0.11 13.30
C PRO A 184 13.77 -0.78 12.44
N ALA A 185 14.29 -1.88 12.99
CA ALA A 185 15.19 -2.77 12.25
C ALA A 185 14.51 -3.38 11.01
N GLY A 186 13.26 -3.86 11.18
CA GLY A 186 12.38 -4.32 10.10
C GLY A 186 11.25 -3.35 9.81
N LEU A 187 10.50 -3.60 8.74
CA LEU A 187 9.26 -2.88 8.46
C LEU A 187 8.16 -3.31 9.44
N LEU A 188 7.40 -2.34 9.92
CA LEU A 188 6.18 -2.54 10.70
C LEU A 188 5.01 -2.95 9.79
N ALA A 189 3.89 -3.31 10.42
CA ALA A 189 2.63 -3.52 9.71
C ALA A 189 2.24 -2.29 8.89
N PRO A 190 1.58 -2.44 7.73
CA PRO A 190 0.90 -1.33 7.07
C PRO A 190 -0.05 -0.62 8.04
N LEU A 191 -0.15 0.70 7.92
CA LEU A 191 -1.10 1.47 8.72
C LEU A 191 -2.54 1.15 8.32
N SER A 192 -3.42 1.05 9.33
CA SER A 192 -4.87 1.00 9.12
C SER A 192 -5.36 2.24 8.39
N GLU A 193 -6.52 2.15 7.73
CA GLU A 193 -7.09 3.28 6.99
C GLU A 193 -7.30 4.51 7.89
N ALA A 194 -7.79 4.32 9.12
CA ALA A 194 -7.94 5.39 10.10
C ALA A 194 -6.62 6.10 10.43
N ARG A 195 -5.53 5.34 10.63
CA ARG A 195 -4.19 5.89 10.90
C ARG A 195 -3.61 6.59 9.67
N ARG A 196 -3.85 6.06 8.47
CA ARG A 196 -3.48 6.73 7.21
C ARG A 196 -4.28 8.01 7.00
N ALA A 197 -5.55 8.04 7.39
CA ALA A 197 -6.37 9.25 7.39
C ALA A 197 -5.83 10.30 8.38
N ALA A 198 -5.42 9.90 9.59
CA ALA A 198 -4.77 10.80 10.54
C ALA A 198 -3.45 11.36 10.00
N LEU A 199 -2.61 10.51 9.39
CA LEU A 199 -1.38 10.94 8.71
C LEU A 199 -1.66 11.93 7.57
N ARG A 200 -2.69 11.67 6.75
CA ARG A 200 -3.14 12.62 5.72
C ARG A 200 -3.57 13.94 6.32
N ALA A 201 -4.41 13.92 7.35
CA ALA A 201 -4.90 15.12 8.01
C ALA A 201 -3.75 15.96 8.59
N GLU A 202 -2.74 15.31 9.19
CA GLU A 202 -1.54 15.97 9.68
C GLU A 202 -0.75 16.66 8.55
N LEU A 203 -0.58 16.00 7.40
CA LEU A 203 0.09 16.58 6.23
C LEU A 203 -0.73 17.72 5.61
N ALA A 204 -2.03 17.53 5.46
CA ALA A 204 -2.97 18.52 4.94
C ALA A 204 -3.04 19.78 5.82
N GLY A 205 -2.88 19.61 7.14
CA GLY A 205 -2.89 20.71 8.12
C GLY A 205 -1.62 21.55 8.14
N LYS A 206 -0.54 21.14 7.45
CA LYS A 206 0.68 21.94 7.34
C LYS A 206 0.46 23.14 6.43
N TRP A 207 1.13 24.24 6.76
CA TRP A 207 1.13 25.43 5.90
C TRP A 207 1.74 25.11 4.54
N ARG A 208 2.86 24.37 4.54
CA ARG A 208 3.48 23.79 3.36
C ARG A 208 3.56 22.28 3.52
N TRP A 209 3.14 21.51 2.52
CA TRP A 209 3.27 20.05 2.58
C TRP A 209 4.73 19.59 2.71
N SER A 210 5.69 20.39 2.24
CA SER A 210 7.12 20.15 2.45
C SER A 210 7.56 20.15 3.92
N GLU A 211 6.82 20.79 4.84
CA GLU A 211 7.07 20.70 6.28
C GLU A 211 6.81 19.29 6.82
N GLY A 212 5.97 18.51 6.13
CA GLY A 212 5.68 17.11 6.43
C GLY A 212 6.71 16.11 5.87
N LEU A 213 7.79 16.58 5.25
CA LEU A 213 8.77 15.70 4.59
C LEU A 213 9.43 14.71 5.54
N GLU A 214 9.83 15.17 6.73
CA GLU A 214 10.46 14.30 7.74
C GLU A 214 9.48 13.24 8.25
N LEU A 215 8.20 13.60 8.41
CA LEU A 215 7.14 12.68 8.79
C LEU A 215 6.95 11.59 7.72
N LEU A 216 6.94 11.96 6.43
CA LEU A 216 6.88 11.02 5.31
C LEU A 216 8.09 10.10 5.26
N GLU A 217 9.31 10.63 5.44
CA GLU A 217 10.53 9.80 5.49
C GLU A 217 10.47 8.77 6.61
N ARG A 218 10.04 9.18 7.81
CA ARG A 218 9.91 8.26 8.95
C ARG A 218 8.81 7.23 8.70
N TYR A 219 7.69 7.64 8.11
CA TYR A 219 6.62 6.72 7.71
C TYR A 219 7.14 5.68 6.70
N HIS A 220 7.80 6.09 5.61
CA HIS A 220 8.35 5.15 4.62
C HIS A 220 9.46 4.29 5.19
N ALA A 221 10.25 4.84 6.11
CA ALA A 221 11.25 4.07 6.83
C ALA A 221 10.62 3.04 7.77
N ALA A 222 9.51 3.34 8.44
CA ALA A 222 8.87 2.43 9.38
C ALA A 222 8.00 1.38 8.68
N HIS A 223 7.19 1.77 7.70
CA HIS A 223 6.13 0.94 7.12
C HIS A 223 6.45 0.44 5.70
N GLY A 224 7.41 1.06 5.01
CA GLY A 224 7.75 0.76 3.62
C GLY A 224 7.04 1.71 2.64
N TYR A 225 7.04 1.33 1.35
CA TYR A 225 6.44 2.13 0.27
C TYR A 225 5.80 1.23 -0.79
N GLY A 226 4.97 1.81 -1.65
CA GLY A 226 4.20 1.14 -2.69
C GLY A 226 3.35 0.00 -2.12
N LEU A 227 3.24 -1.09 -2.88
CA LEU A 227 2.47 -2.27 -2.48
C LEU A 227 2.95 -2.87 -1.15
N VAL A 228 4.26 -2.87 -0.90
CA VAL A 228 4.85 -3.44 0.32
C VAL A 228 4.51 -2.59 1.55
N GLY A 229 4.43 -1.27 1.39
CA GLY A 229 4.01 -0.35 2.44
C GLY A 229 2.51 -0.39 2.73
N SER A 230 1.70 -0.67 1.71
CA SER A 230 0.24 -0.57 1.80
C SER A 230 -0.48 -1.87 2.12
N HIS A 231 0.09 -3.03 1.80
CA HIS A 231 -0.60 -4.32 1.94
C HIS A 231 0.20 -5.32 2.75
N ARG A 232 -0.50 -6.10 3.58
CA ARG A 232 0.06 -7.25 4.29
C ARG A 232 0.09 -8.50 3.44
N VAL A 233 -0.93 -8.69 2.60
CA VAL A 233 -1.03 -9.85 1.71
C VAL A 233 -0.90 -9.40 0.26
N LEU A 234 -0.02 -10.08 -0.44
CA LEU A 234 0.26 -9.89 -1.85
C LEU A 234 0.09 -11.22 -2.58
N THR A 235 -0.18 -11.16 -3.88
CA THR A 235 -0.14 -12.31 -4.76
C THR A 235 0.97 -12.12 -5.80
N TRP A 236 1.55 -13.24 -6.26
CA TRP A 236 2.56 -13.23 -7.31
C TRP A 236 1.99 -13.75 -8.63
N SER A 237 2.15 -12.95 -9.69
CA SER A 237 1.78 -13.32 -11.06
C SER A 237 2.86 -12.89 -12.07
N GLY A 238 4.13 -13.08 -11.72
CA GLY A 238 5.30 -12.50 -12.41
C GLY A 238 5.68 -11.09 -11.92
N LYS A 239 4.81 -10.47 -11.14
CA LYS A 239 5.08 -9.27 -10.32
C LYS A 239 4.24 -9.33 -9.05
N LEU A 240 4.65 -8.61 -8.01
CA LEU A 240 3.84 -8.44 -6.82
C LEU A 240 2.57 -7.64 -7.16
N GLN A 241 1.43 -8.13 -6.68
CA GLN A 241 0.13 -7.47 -6.80
C GLN A 241 -0.56 -7.44 -5.44
N ALA A 242 -1.31 -6.37 -5.16
CA ALA A 242 -2.22 -6.35 -4.04
C ALA A 242 -3.27 -7.46 -4.22
N GLN A 243 -3.58 -8.19 -3.15
CA GLN A 243 -4.68 -9.14 -3.16
C GLN A 243 -5.89 -8.49 -2.47
N ASP A 244 -6.73 -7.83 -3.28
CA ASP A 244 -7.94 -7.18 -2.79
C ASP A 244 -8.96 -8.19 -2.25
N ALA A 245 -8.96 -9.44 -2.72
CA ALA A 245 -9.90 -10.46 -2.25
C ALA A 245 -9.75 -10.82 -0.76
N LEU A 246 -8.66 -10.39 -0.11
CA LEU A 246 -8.45 -10.58 1.33
C LEU A 246 -8.72 -9.30 2.14
N THR A 247 -9.16 -8.19 1.53
CA THR A 247 -9.66 -7.04 2.33
C THR A 247 -10.88 -7.44 3.16
N GLY A 248 -11.68 -8.40 2.69
CA GLY A 248 -12.72 -9.06 3.49
C GLY A 248 -12.23 -10.10 4.50
N VAL A 249 -10.92 -10.36 4.62
CA VAL A 249 -10.36 -11.28 5.64
C VAL A 249 -10.09 -10.60 6.98
N HIS A 250 -10.13 -9.26 7.01
CA HIS A 250 -10.39 -8.57 8.28
C HIS A 250 -11.80 -8.87 8.83
N GLU A 251 -12.71 -9.39 8.00
CA GLU A 251 -14.08 -9.81 8.33
C GLU A 251 -14.29 -11.32 8.16
N LEU A 252 -13.22 -12.14 8.17
CA LEU A 252 -13.43 -13.55 8.51
C LEU A 252 -13.72 -13.57 10.01
N ASP A 253 -15.02 -13.58 10.33
CA ASP A 253 -15.55 -13.80 11.68
C ASP A 253 -14.72 -14.89 12.38
N GLU A 254 -14.26 -14.62 13.61
CA GLU A 254 -13.57 -15.61 14.45
C GLU A 254 -14.39 -16.92 14.57
N GLU A 255 -15.71 -16.82 14.37
CA GLU A 255 -16.64 -17.94 14.37
C GLU A 255 -16.55 -18.87 13.15
N LEU A 256 -16.05 -18.40 12.00
CA LEU A 256 -16.23 -19.16 10.76
C LEU A 256 -15.40 -20.45 10.71
N LEU A 257 -14.21 -20.51 11.34
CA LEU A 257 -13.38 -21.71 11.25
C LEU A 257 -12.48 -21.88 12.50
N PRO A 258 -12.85 -22.73 13.48
CA PRO A 258 -11.94 -23.09 14.56
C PRO A 258 -10.81 -23.97 13.99
N VAL A 259 -9.69 -23.36 13.62
CA VAL A 259 -8.45 -24.11 13.45
C VAL A 259 -8.09 -24.64 14.84
N PRO A 260 -7.97 -25.96 15.04
CA PRO A 260 -7.55 -26.48 16.34
C PRO A 260 -6.17 -25.91 16.65
N ARG A 261 -6.08 -25.02 17.64
CA ARG A 261 -4.79 -24.47 18.10
C ARG A 261 -3.81 -25.56 18.55
N ASP A 262 -4.35 -26.75 18.84
CA ASP A 262 -3.59 -27.94 19.21
C ASP A 262 -3.12 -28.80 18.04
N ASP A 263 -3.32 -28.39 16.78
CA ASP A 263 -2.74 -29.09 15.64
C ASP A 263 -1.20 -29.02 15.70
N PRO A 264 -0.50 -30.17 15.79
CA PRO A 264 0.96 -30.18 15.90
C PRO A 264 1.65 -29.59 14.67
N ALA A 265 1.04 -29.67 13.49
CA ALA A 265 1.59 -29.05 12.28
C ALA A 265 1.51 -27.52 12.38
N LEU A 266 0.41 -26.98 12.91
CA LEU A 266 0.28 -25.55 13.15
C LEU A 266 1.28 -25.05 14.20
N LYS A 267 1.46 -25.80 15.30
CA LYS A 267 2.46 -25.46 16.32
C LYS A 267 3.88 -25.41 15.75
N GLY A 268 4.25 -26.38 14.90
CA GLY A 268 5.54 -26.38 14.21
C GLY A 268 5.72 -25.18 13.28
N VAL A 269 4.67 -24.81 12.54
CA VAL A 269 4.68 -23.62 11.67
C VAL A 269 4.86 -22.34 12.49
N LEU A 270 4.07 -22.17 13.55
CA LEU A 270 4.12 -21.01 14.45
C LEU A 270 5.50 -20.88 15.12
N GLN A 271 6.07 -21.98 15.59
CA GLN A 271 7.42 -22.00 16.16
C GLN A 271 8.48 -21.55 15.14
N ALA A 272 8.44 -22.09 13.92
CA ALA A 272 9.41 -21.73 12.89
C ALA A 272 9.26 -20.27 12.43
N LEU A 273 8.06 -19.71 12.47
CA LEU A 273 7.84 -18.28 12.23
C LEU A 273 8.34 -17.41 13.37
N ALA A 274 8.12 -17.81 14.62
CA ALA A 274 8.69 -17.12 15.76
C ALA A 274 10.22 -17.08 15.65
N GLU A 275 10.86 -18.22 15.37
CA GLU A 275 12.31 -18.28 15.11
C GLU A 275 12.74 -17.41 13.92
N PHE A 276 11.95 -17.34 12.85
CA PHE A 276 12.24 -16.49 11.69
C PHE A 276 12.12 -14.99 12.00
N VAL A 277 11.13 -14.60 12.81
CA VAL A 277 10.94 -13.23 13.28
C VAL A 277 12.10 -12.83 14.19
N GLU A 278 12.48 -13.71 15.13
CA GLU A 278 13.59 -13.54 16.07
C GLU A 278 14.97 -13.43 15.39
N ALA A 279 15.17 -14.16 14.30
CA ALA A 279 16.47 -14.24 13.64
C ALA A 279 16.86 -12.87 13.05
N ASP A 280 17.93 -12.24 13.52
CA ASP A 280 18.43 -10.99 12.92
C ASP A 280 18.77 -11.23 11.42
N PRO A 281 18.18 -10.48 10.47
CA PRO A 281 18.50 -10.67 9.04
C PRO A 281 19.98 -10.44 8.74
N ARG A 282 20.68 -9.66 9.58
CA ARG A 282 22.08 -9.29 9.45
C ARG A 282 23.03 -10.35 10.00
N SER A 283 22.52 -11.28 10.80
CA SER A 283 23.33 -12.37 11.37
C SER A 283 23.90 -13.33 10.32
N GLY A 284 23.39 -13.26 9.07
CA GLY A 284 23.77 -14.18 8.00
C GLY A 284 23.26 -15.61 8.22
N ARG A 285 22.58 -15.87 9.34
CA ARG A 285 21.95 -17.16 9.63
C ARG A 285 20.73 -17.30 8.72
N ARG A 286 20.75 -18.32 7.86
CA ARG A 286 19.60 -18.63 7.01
C ARG A 286 18.49 -19.21 7.87
N PRO A 287 17.26 -18.66 7.81
CA PRO A 287 16.14 -19.28 8.48
C PRO A 287 15.85 -20.63 7.83
N HIS A 288 15.40 -21.58 8.62
CA HIS A 288 14.94 -22.83 8.06
C HIS A 288 13.61 -22.61 7.33
N HIS A 289 13.42 -23.31 6.21
CA HIS A 289 12.19 -23.26 5.45
C HIS A 289 11.18 -24.28 5.99
N ILE A 290 9.89 -24.05 5.80
CA ILE A 290 8.83 -24.86 6.43
C ILE A 290 8.11 -25.70 5.37
N ALA A 291 8.13 -27.03 5.54
CA ALA A 291 7.32 -27.93 4.74
C ALA A 291 6.12 -28.35 5.57
N ILE A 292 4.92 -28.06 5.07
CA ILE A 292 3.70 -28.54 5.72
C ILE A 292 3.17 -29.75 4.96
N LEU A 293 3.16 -30.88 5.66
CA LEU A 293 2.72 -32.16 5.12
C LEU A 293 1.25 -32.40 5.47
N LYS A 294 0.48 -32.89 4.49
CA LYS A 294 -0.92 -33.36 4.65
C LYS A 294 -1.90 -32.30 5.17
N PHE A 295 -2.21 -31.30 4.36
CA PHE A 295 -3.47 -30.56 4.53
C PHE A 295 -4.57 -31.18 3.65
N PRO A 296 -5.68 -31.68 4.25
CA PRO A 296 -6.85 -32.08 3.49
C PRO A 296 -7.51 -30.83 2.87
N SER A 297 -7.52 -30.75 1.53
CA SER A 297 -8.19 -29.74 0.69
C SER A 297 -7.42 -28.46 0.33
N ALA A 298 -7.72 -27.99 -0.89
CA ALA A 298 -7.19 -26.77 -1.51
C ALA A 298 -7.69 -25.46 -0.87
N THR A 299 -8.61 -25.51 0.10
CA THR A 299 -9.22 -24.31 0.72
C THR A 299 -8.54 -23.92 2.04
N ARG A 300 -7.69 -24.78 2.62
CA ARG A 300 -7.06 -24.56 3.94
C ARG A 300 -5.79 -23.70 3.93
N TRP A 301 -5.21 -23.36 2.77
CA TRP A 301 -4.08 -22.43 2.75
C TRP A 301 -4.51 -20.99 3.07
N LEU A 302 -5.76 -20.61 2.78
CA LEU A 302 -6.36 -19.35 3.26
C LEU A 302 -6.46 -19.32 4.79
N LEU A 303 -6.75 -20.48 5.42
CA LEU A 303 -6.66 -20.64 6.87
C LEU A 303 -5.23 -20.56 7.38
N ALA A 304 -4.25 -21.07 6.62
CA ALA A 304 -2.85 -20.86 6.94
C ALA A 304 -2.50 -19.37 6.86
N VAL A 305 -2.86 -18.65 5.78
CA VAL A 305 -2.69 -17.17 5.68
C VAL A 305 -3.26 -16.47 6.92
N TRP A 306 -4.49 -16.80 7.31
CA TRP A 306 -5.15 -16.22 8.46
C TRP A 306 -4.44 -16.57 9.79
N ALA A 307 -4.12 -17.85 10.01
CA ALA A 307 -3.42 -18.31 11.21
C ALA A 307 -1.99 -17.76 11.32
N LEU A 308 -1.32 -17.53 10.18
CA LEU A 308 -0.01 -16.91 10.11
C LEU A 308 -0.06 -15.42 10.47
N GLN A 309 -1.16 -14.73 10.17
CA GLN A 309 -1.32 -13.31 10.47
C GLN A 309 -1.82 -13.04 11.88
N VAL A 310 -2.75 -13.86 12.38
CA VAL A 310 -3.38 -13.68 13.68
C VAL A 310 -2.69 -14.51 14.76
N GLY A 311 -2.36 -15.76 14.46
CA GLY A 311 -1.77 -16.70 15.43
C GLY A 311 -0.33 -16.38 15.78
N VAL A 312 0.52 -16.03 14.80
CA VAL A 312 1.94 -15.70 15.08
C VAL A 312 2.04 -14.53 16.06
N VAL A 313 1.20 -13.51 15.90
CA VAL A 313 1.16 -12.31 16.77
C VAL A 313 0.84 -12.64 18.23
N GLN A 314 0.09 -13.72 18.48
CA GLN A 314 -0.28 -14.18 19.82
C GLN A 314 0.79 -15.08 20.46
N GLU A 315 1.52 -15.85 19.65
CA GLU A 315 2.51 -16.83 20.14
C GLU A 315 3.91 -16.26 20.31
N VAL A 316 4.26 -15.18 19.61
CA VAL A 316 5.54 -14.49 19.80
C VAL A 316 5.56 -13.68 21.09
N ALA A 317 6.74 -13.54 21.69
CA ALA A 317 6.93 -12.63 22.82
C ALA A 317 6.44 -11.21 22.49
N GLU A 318 5.86 -10.51 23.48
CA GLU A 318 5.35 -9.13 23.35
C GLU A 318 6.34 -8.19 22.63
N GLU A 319 7.64 -8.33 22.92
CA GLU A 319 8.72 -7.53 22.34
C GLU A 319 8.88 -7.70 20.81
N LEU A 320 8.48 -8.86 20.29
CA LEU A 320 8.59 -9.23 18.88
C LEU A 320 7.29 -9.07 18.11
N ARG A 321 6.19 -8.79 18.82
CA ARG A 321 4.88 -8.55 18.21
C ARG A 321 4.92 -7.53 17.07
N PRO A 322 5.61 -6.38 17.18
CA PRO A 322 5.69 -5.42 16.07
C PRO A 322 6.35 -6.00 14.81
N GLN A 323 7.30 -6.92 14.98
CA GLN A 323 8.01 -7.56 13.87
C GLN A 323 7.15 -8.66 13.21
N ALA A 324 6.43 -9.43 14.03
CA ALA A 324 5.43 -10.39 13.55
C ALA A 324 4.29 -9.68 12.81
N GLU A 325 3.83 -8.55 13.32
CA GLU A 325 2.85 -7.70 12.66
C GLU A 325 3.39 -7.10 11.34
N GLY A 326 4.70 -6.93 11.24
CA GLY A 326 5.42 -6.51 10.05
C GLY A 326 5.56 -7.58 8.97
N LEU A 327 5.18 -8.83 9.22
CA LEU A 327 5.26 -9.88 8.21
C LEU A 327 4.37 -9.56 6.99
N ARG A 328 4.93 -9.80 5.82
CA ARG A 328 4.25 -9.72 4.53
C ARG A 328 4.04 -11.12 3.99
N VAL A 329 2.81 -11.46 3.66
CA VAL A 329 2.46 -12.77 3.11
C VAL A 329 2.37 -12.63 1.60
N VAL A 330 3.07 -13.51 0.88
CA VAL A 330 2.98 -13.59 -0.59
C VAL A 330 2.38 -14.93 -0.94
N VAL A 331 1.24 -14.91 -1.61
CA VAL A 331 0.61 -16.10 -2.16
C VAL A 331 1.24 -16.38 -3.52
N LEU A 332 1.81 -17.58 -3.67
CA LEU A 332 2.39 -18.06 -4.92
C LEU A 332 1.50 -19.19 -5.49
N PRO A 333 0.74 -18.91 -6.56
CA PRO A 333 -0.06 -19.92 -7.25
C PRO A 333 0.80 -21.06 -7.80
N SER A 334 0.26 -22.28 -7.84
CA SER A 334 0.96 -23.45 -8.40
C SER A 334 1.41 -23.26 -9.86
N SER A 335 0.62 -22.52 -10.65
CA SER A 335 0.94 -22.16 -12.03
C SER A 335 2.14 -21.22 -12.17
N GLN A 336 2.58 -20.59 -11.08
CA GLN A 336 3.67 -19.62 -11.05
C GLN A 336 4.92 -20.17 -10.35
N LEU A 337 4.95 -21.45 -9.94
CA LEU A 337 6.12 -22.03 -9.26
C LEU A 337 7.41 -21.96 -10.09
N GLY A 338 7.31 -21.99 -11.42
CA GLY A 338 8.48 -21.80 -12.31
C GLY A 338 9.12 -20.41 -12.23
N SER A 339 8.42 -19.43 -11.63
CA SER A 339 8.89 -18.04 -11.46
C SER A 339 9.45 -17.74 -10.06
N LEU A 340 9.77 -18.79 -9.30
CA LEU A 340 10.39 -18.67 -7.98
C LEU A 340 11.69 -17.83 -7.99
N PRO A 341 12.58 -17.94 -9.01
CA PRO A 341 13.77 -17.11 -9.05
C PRO A 341 13.48 -15.60 -9.17
N GLU A 342 12.54 -15.22 -10.03
CA GLU A 342 12.11 -13.83 -10.19
C GLU A 342 11.44 -13.30 -8.92
N LEU A 343 10.63 -14.14 -8.25
CA LEU A 343 10.05 -13.80 -6.96
C LEU A 343 11.14 -13.57 -5.92
N ALA A 344 12.06 -14.51 -5.73
CA ALA A 344 13.17 -14.39 -4.78
C ALA A 344 14.00 -13.12 -5.03
N TRP A 345 14.30 -12.81 -6.30
CA TRP A 345 14.96 -11.56 -6.66
C TRP A 345 14.12 -10.34 -6.26
N SER A 346 12.82 -10.34 -6.53
CA SER A 346 11.92 -9.25 -6.14
C SER A 346 11.86 -9.04 -4.63
N LEU A 347 11.78 -10.11 -3.82
CA LEU A 347 11.75 -10.02 -2.35
C LEU A 347 13.07 -9.49 -1.78
N SER A 348 14.19 -9.80 -2.43
CA SER A 348 15.53 -9.35 -2.03
C SER A 348 15.71 -7.82 -2.18
N GLN A 349 14.91 -7.17 -3.02
CA GLN A 349 14.90 -5.71 -3.17
C GLN A 349 14.32 -4.98 -1.93
N HIS A 350 13.71 -5.71 -1.01
CA HIS A 350 13.10 -5.18 0.21
C HIS A 350 13.76 -5.77 1.47
N PRO A 351 15.05 -5.51 1.73
CA PRO A 351 15.82 -6.21 2.76
C PRO A 351 15.33 -6.00 4.21
N ARG A 352 14.51 -4.97 4.45
CA ARG A 352 13.86 -4.70 5.75
C ARG A 352 12.46 -5.31 5.87
N ALA A 353 11.86 -5.72 4.77
CA ALA A 353 10.60 -6.45 4.80
C ALA A 353 10.88 -7.92 5.12
N ARG A 354 9.98 -8.52 5.91
CA ARG A 354 9.98 -9.95 6.19
C ARG A 354 8.86 -10.61 5.42
N TRP A 355 9.20 -11.65 4.68
CA TRP A 355 8.28 -12.30 3.76
C TRP A 355 7.97 -13.71 4.21
N VAL A 356 6.70 -14.09 4.10
CA VAL A 356 6.24 -15.47 4.19
C VAL A 356 5.63 -15.80 2.83
N VAL A 357 6.31 -16.64 2.05
CA VAL A 357 5.85 -17.06 0.74
C VAL A 357 5.08 -18.36 0.90
N LEU A 358 3.80 -18.35 0.54
CA LEU A 358 2.94 -19.52 0.56
C LEU A 358 2.88 -20.12 -0.84
N ALA A 359 3.65 -21.18 -1.04
CA ALA A 359 3.65 -21.91 -2.30
C ALA A 359 2.63 -23.05 -2.24
N ASN A 360 1.59 -22.92 -3.05
CA ASN A 360 0.61 -23.98 -3.20
C ASN A 360 1.08 -25.00 -4.25
N GLY A 361 0.90 -26.28 -3.95
CA GLY A 361 1.14 -27.36 -4.90
C GLY A 361 2.62 -27.59 -5.21
N LEU A 362 3.53 -27.50 -4.23
CA LEU A 362 4.93 -27.89 -4.48
C LEU A 362 5.05 -29.35 -4.96
N SER A 363 4.09 -30.20 -4.60
CA SER A 363 3.96 -31.56 -5.13
C SER A 363 3.78 -31.65 -6.65
N SER A 364 3.37 -30.57 -7.33
CA SER A 364 3.26 -30.56 -8.79
C SER A 364 4.56 -30.16 -9.51
N LEU A 365 5.64 -29.89 -8.78
CA LEU A 365 6.94 -29.63 -9.39
C LEU A 365 7.43 -30.87 -10.14
N SER A 366 8.05 -30.66 -11.30
CA SER A 366 8.81 -31.70 -11.98
C SER A 366 10.08 -32.04 -11.19
N ALA A 367 10.72 -33.18 -11.48
CA ALA A 367 12.00 -33.53 -10.88
C ALA A 367 13.06 -32.42 -11.06
N GLN A 368 13.08 -31.78 -12.24
CA GLN A 368 13.93 -30.63 -12.48
C GLN A 368 13.55 -29.43 -11.58
N GLY A 369 12.27 -29.13 -11.44
CA GLY A 369 11.81 -28.04 -10.56
C GLY A 369 12.13 -28.28 -9.08
N VAL A 370 12.11 -29.53 -8.62
CA VAL A 370 12.56 -29.90 -7.26
C VAL A 370 14.07 -29.68 -7.11
N ALA A 371 14.87 -30.07 -8.11
CA ALA A 371 16.32 -29.84 -8.11
C ALA A 371 16.67 -28.35 -8.13
N ASP A 372 15.96 -27.55 -8.95
CA ASP A 372 16.14 -26.10 -9.03
C ASP A 372 15.78 -25.42 -7.69
N LEU A 373 14.67 -25.85 -7.06
CA LEU A 373 14.29 -25.39 -5.72
C LEU A 373 15.35 -25.76 -4.68
N ALA A 374 15.87 -26.99 -4.70
CA ALA A 374 16.94 -27.41 -3.78
C ALA A 374 18.23 -26.59 -3.98
N ALA A 375 18.61 -26.31 -5.24
CA ALA A 375 19.75 -25.48 -5.58
C ALA A 375 19.58 -24.04 -5.05
N MET A 376 18.41 -23.44 -5.29
CA MET A 376 18.06 -22.09 -4.82
C MET A 376 18.14 -21.99 -3.29
N MET A 377 17.68 -23.00 -2.56
CA MET A 377 17.64 -22.94 -1.09
C MET A 377 19.01 -23.21 -0.45
N SER A 378 19.79 -24.10 -1.06
CA SER A 378 21.20 -24.32 -0.68
C SER A 378 22.10 -23.13 -1.05
N GLY A 379 21.67 -22.27 -1.98
CA GLY A 379 22.49 -21.18 -2.51
C GLY A 379 23.58 -21.68 -3.46
N TYR A 380 23.35 -22.85 -4.06
CA TYR A 380 24.22 -23.42 -5.07
C TYR A 380 24.07 -22.60 -6.37
N ASP A 381 25.17 -22.43 -7.12
CA ASP A 381 25.20 -21.70 -8.40
C ASP A 381 24.98 -20.17 -8.31
N GLY A 382 25.29 -19.56 -7.16
CA GLY A 382 25.25 -18.10 -6.99
C GLY A 382 23.84 -17.51 -6.86
N PHE A 383 22.81 -18.34 -6.95
CA PHE A 383 21.43 -17.96 -6.69
C PHE A 383 20.97 -18.54 -5.36
N SER A 384 20.67 -17.66 -4.40
CA SER A 384 20.21 -18.07 -3.06
C SER A 384 18.85 -17.47 -2.73
N TRP A 385 17.97 -18.27 -2.12
CA TRP A 385 16.76 -17.77 -1.51
C TRP A 385 17.08 -16.66 -0.50
N PRO A 386 16.35 -15.53 -0.51
CA PRO A 386 16.75 -14.37 0.27
C PRO A 386 16.49 -14.60 1.76
N SER A 387 17.41 -14.16 2.62
CA SER A 387 17.36 -14.40 4.08
C SER A 387 16.21 -13.69 4.80
N ASN A 388 15.56 -12.74 4.12
CA ASN A 388 14.38 -12.04 4.59
C ASN A 388 13.07 -12.69 4.14
N ALA A 389 13.10 -13.87 3.53
CA ALA A 389 11.92 -14.61 3.11
C ALA A 389 11.91 -16.04 3.64
N LEU A 390 10.74 -16.46 4.11
CA LEU A 390 10.43 -17.81 4.53
C LEU A 390 9.51 -18.45 3.50
N LEU A 391 9.96 -19.52 2.86
CA LEU A 391 9.08 -20.34 2.02
C LEU A 391 8.32 -21.35 2.89
N VAL A 392 7.00 -21.34 2.76
CA VAL A 392 6.08 -22.30 3.37
C VAL A 392 5.39 -23.05 2.26
N GLY A 393 5.69 -24.35 2.16
CA GLY A 393 5.25 -25.19 1.06
C GLY A 393 4.31 -26.29 1.52
N GLY A 394 3.19 -26.46 0.82
CA GLY A 394 2.29 -27.61 1.03
C GLY A 394 2.67 -28.80 0.15
N PHE A 395 2.82 -29.98 0.76
CA PHE A 395 3.00 -31.26 0.04
C PHE A 395 1.82 -32.21 0.29
N SER A 396 1.35 -32.86 -0.79
CA SER A 396 0.32 -33.91 -0.73
C SER A 396 0.80 -35.17 0.00
N ASP A 397 2.07 -35.53 -0.24
CA ASP A 397 2.67 -36.79 0.19
C ASP A 397 3.89 -36.53 1.09
N ALA A 398 5.03 -37.18 0.80
CA ALA A 398 6.28 -36.93 1.50
C ALA A 398 7.06 -35.77 0.86
N VAL A 399 7.87 -35.07 1.66
CA VAL A 399 8.87 -34.12 1.14
C VAL A 399 9.89 -34.91 0.32
N PRO A 400 10.21 -34.49 -0.93
CA PRO A 400 11.27 -35.09 -1.73
C PRO A 400 12.60 -35.16 -0.96
N GLU A 401 13.39 -36.23 -1.16
CA GLU A 401 14.65 -36.44 -0.43
C GLU A 401 15.63 -35.27 -0.60
N GLU A 402 15.65 -34.66 -1.79
CA GLU A 402 16.48 -33.51 -2.15
C GLU A 402 16.16 -32.26 -1.30
N LEU A 403 14.95 -32.20 -0.75
CA LEU A 403 14.44 -31.07 0.02
C LEU A 403 14.47 -31.30 1.54
N LYS A 404 14.69 -32.54 2.01
CA LYS A 404 14.70 -32.87 3.45
C LYS A 404 15.80 -32.19 4.27
N GLY A 405 16.93 -31.84 3.64
CA GLY A 405 18.00 -31.09 4.32
C GLY A 405 17.69 -29.60 4.48
N THR A 406 16.71 -29.10 3.73
CA THR A 406 16.37 -27.68 3.60
C THR A 406 15.12 -27.31 4.40
N PHE A 407 14.11 -28.18 4.35
CA PHE A 407 12.86 -28.01 5.07
C PHE A 407 12.95 -28.68 6.45
N ARG A 408 12.39 -28.00 7.46
CA ARG A 408 12.13 -28.58 8.78
C ARG A 408 10.82 -29.34 8.81
#